data_AF-A0A182K383-F1
#
_entry.id   AF-A0A182K383-F1
#
_cell.length_a   1.000
_cell.length_b   1.000
_cell.length_c   1.000
_cell.angle_alpha   90.00
_cell.angle_beta   90.00
_cell.angle_gamma   90.00
#
_symmetry.space_group_name_H-M   'P 1'
#
loop_
_entity.id
_entity.type
_entity.pdbx_description
1 polymer ?
#
loop_
_entity_poly.entity_id
_entity_poly.type
_entity_poly.pdbx_seq_one_letter_code
_entity_poly.pdbx_strand_id
1 'polypeptide(L)'
;MKKDCGINLNKLHADGVMASNSLLMQLQADLSGIPVLKTEVHEPAVLGTAMAAAQANGIDLYKLEAEIRGYAGVQSHHETFLPTTTEEERNARYTKWKMAVQRSLGWAVSKKSEAMTDERYSLLASIPAGLFLATSFLMLVHSQQR
;
A
#
# COMPACT_ATOMS: atom_id res chain seq x y z
N MET A 1 -3.30 -10.55 -8.77
CA MET A 1 -2.22 -11.57 -8.60
C MET A 1 -2.39 -12.76 -9.52
N LYS A 2 -3.31 -13.72 -9.30
CA LYS A 2 -3.44 -14.89 -10.21
C LYS A 2 -3.73 -14.49 -11.66
N LYS A 3 -4.61 -13.49 -11.87
CA LYS A 3 -4.97 -12.99 -13.19
C LYS A 3 -3.79 -12.30 -13.91
N ASP A 4 -2.94 -11.61 -13.15
CA ASP A 4 -1.86 -10.79 -13.71
C ASP A 4 -0.58 -11.61 -13.91
N CYS A 5 -0.27 -12.51 -12.98
CA CYS A 5 0.97 -13.29 -12.98
C CYS A 5 0.80 -14.74 -13.44
N GLY A 6 -0.44 -15.25 -13.56
CA GLY A 6 -0.74 -16.65 -13.90
C GLY A 6 -0.43 -17.68 -12.80
N ILE A 7 0.16 -17.26 -11.68
CA ILE A 7 0.62 -18.14 -10.61
C ILE A 7 -0.50 -18.37 -9.59
N ASN A 8 -0.72 -19.64 -9.21
CA ASN A 8 -1.57 -19.99 -8.08
C ASN A 8 -0.82 -19.72 -6.77
N LEU A 9 -1.43 -18.92 -5.91
CA LEU A 9 -0.88 -18.61 -4.60
C LEU A 9 -1.20 -19.76 -3.64
N ASN A 10 -0.17 -20.37 -3.04
CA ASN A 10 -0.33 -21.52 -2.14
C ASN A 10 -0.39 -21.13 -0.66
N LYS A 11 0.13 -19.95 -0.31
CA LYS A 11 0.16 -19.39 1.04
C LYS A 11 0.29 -17.87 0.98
N LEU A 12 -0.21 -17.19 2.00
CA LEU A 12 -0.12 -15.74 2.14
C LEU A 12 0.70 -15.41 3.39
N HIS A 13 1.72 -14.57 3.25
CA HIS A 13 2.41 -13.98 4.39
C HIS A 13 1.74 -12.63 4.71
N ALA A 14 1.38 -12.42 5.97
CA ALA A 14 0.71 -11.22 6.44
C ALA A 14 1.56 -10.52 7.51
N ASP A 15 1.66 -9.20 7.41
CA ASP A 15 2.40 -8.32 8.32
C ASP A 15 1.62 -7.04 8.62
N GLY A 16 2.17 -6.22 9.52
CA GLY A 16 1.61 -4.92 9.91
C GLY A 16 0.65 -4.98 11.09
N VAL A 17 0.20 -3.79 11.51
CA VAL A 17 -0.58 -3.62 12.75
C VAL A 17 -1.89 -4.42 12.74
N MET A 18 -2.56 -4.52 11.59
CA MET A 18 -3.80 -5.28 11.46
C MET A 18 -3.59 -6.80 11.56
N ALA A 19 -2.39 -7.30 11.25
CA ALA A 19 -2.07 -8.71 11.37
C ALA A 19 -2.01 -9.20 12.84
N SER A 20 -1.93 -8.28 13.80
CA SER A 20 -2.06 -8.60 15.24
C SER A 20 -3.43 -9.19 15.61
N ASN A 21 -4.47 -8.92 14.81
CA ASN A 21 -5.82 -9.41 15.07
C ASN A 21 -6.01 -10.84 14.52
N SER A 22 -5.98 -11.84 15.40
CA SER A 22 -6.14 -13.26 15.05
C SER A 22 -7.48 -13.57 14.37
N LEU A 23 -8.57 -12.88 14.72
CA LEU A 23 -9.87 -13.07 14.05
C LEU A 23 -9.81 -12.60 12.59
N LEU A 24 -9.14 -11.47 12.34
CA LEU A 24 -8.94 -10.97 10.98
C LEU A 24 -8.07 -11.92 10.16
N MET A 25 -7.02 -12.50 10.75
CA MET A 25 -6.16 -13.47 10.08
C MET A 25 -6.90 -14.76 9.75
N GLN A 26 -7.74 -15.27 10.67
CA GLN A 26 -8.59 -16.42 10.41
C GLN A 26 -9.61 -16.12 9.29
N LEU A 27 -10.27 -14.96 9.35
CA LEU A 27 -11.19 -14.52 8.30
C LEU A 27 -10.49 -14.40 6.95
N GLN A 28 -9.26 -13.91 6.91
CA GLN A 28 -8.45 -13.82 5.69
C GLN A 28 -8.14 -15.21 5.12
N ALA A 29 -7.76 -16.16 5.97
CA ALA A 29 -7.51 -17.55 5.56
C ALA A 29 -8.79 -18.19 5.00
N ASP A 30 -9.92 -18.03 5.69
CA ASP A 30 -11.22 -18.54 5.28
C ASP A 30 -11.67 -17.94 3.93
N LEU A 31 -11.56 -16.62 3.77
CA LEU A 31 -11.97 -15.93 2.54
C LEU A 31 -11.03 -16.17 1.37
N SER A 32 -9.74 -16.42 1.61
CA SER A 32 -8.76 -16.68 0.55
C SER A 32 -8.67 -18.16 0.19
N GLY A 33 -9.09 -19.06 1.09
CA GLY A 33 -9.00 -20.50 0.92
C GLY A 33 -7.57 -21.04 0.95
N ILE A 34 -6.61 -20.28 1.48
CA ILE A 34 -5.19 -20.65 1.56
C ILE A 34 -4.65 -20.33 2.97
N PRO A 35 -3.59 -21.03 3.42
CA PRO A 35 -2.93 -20.73 4.68
C PRO A 35 -2.42 -19.28 4.74
N VAL A 36 -2.63 -18.62 5.88
CA VAL A 36 -2.08 -17.30 6.18
C VAL A 36 -1.05 -17.43 7.29
N LEU A 37 0.17 -16.97 7.04
CA LEU A 37 1.27 -16.96 7.99
C LEU A 37 1.45 -15.55 8.51
N LYS A 38 1.22 -15.36 9.81
CA LYS A 38 1.49 -14.09 10.50
C LYS A 38 2.96 -14.05 10.91
N THR A 39 3.68 -13.01 10.49
CA THR A 39 5.04 -12.77 10.97
C THR A 39 5.03 -12.11 12.35
N GLU A 40 6.01 -12.42 13.20
CA GLU A 40 6.24 -11.71 14.45
C GLU A 40 7.03 -10.41 14.26
N VAL A 41 7.67 -10.25 13.09
CA VAL A 41 8.46 -9.06 12.79
C VAL A 41 7.51 -7.89 12.53
N HIS A 42 7.50 -6.93 13.46
CA HIS A 42 6.53 -5.83 13.48
C HIS A 42 6.69 -4.85 12.30
N GLU A 43 7.91 -4.73 11.74
CA GLU A 43 8.22 -3.81 10.63
C GLU A 43 9.20 -4.43 9.61
N PRO A 44 8.71 -5.31 8.70
CA PRO A 44 9.58 -5.99 7.74
C PRO A 44 10.25 -5.03 6.74
N ALA A 45 9.67 -3.85 6.51
CA ALA A 45 10.23 -2.82 5.64
C ALA A 45 11.55 -2.23 6.19
N VAL A 46 11.59 -1.96 7.50
CA VAL A 46 12.81 -1.44 8.16
C VAL A 46 13.89 -2.50 8.15
N LEU A 47 13.52 -3.75 8.43
CA LEU A 47 14.44 -4.88 8.36
C LEU A 47 15.03 -5.04 6.95
N GLY A 48 14.20 -5.00 5.90
CA GLY A 48 14.67 -5.11 4.52
C GLY A 48 15.66 -3.99 4.13
N THR A 49 15.40 -2.77 4.59
CA THR A 49 16.30 -1.62 4.36
C THR A 49 17.62 -1.80 5.09
N ALA A 50 17.59 -2.24 6.35
CA ALA A 50 18.79 -2.50 7.14
C ALA A 50 19.64 -3.64 6.53
N MET A 51 19.00 -4.71 6.06
CA MET A 51 19.70 -5.83 5.39
C MET A 51 20.35 -5.39 4.08
N ALA A 52 19.66 -4.57 3.28
CA ALA A 52 20.22 -4.01 2.04
C ALA A 52 21.42 -3.10 2.32
N ALA A 53 21.35 -2.27 3.36
CA ALA A 53 22.46 -1.41 3.77
C ALA A 53 23.66 -2.22 4.30
N ALA A 54 23.41 -3.30 5.06
CA ALA A 54 24.45 -4.16 5.61
C ALA A 54 25.25 -4.94 4.54
N GLN A 55 24.64 -5.18 3.38
CA GLN A 55 25.28 -5.83 2.22
C GLN A 55 25.89 -4.82 1.23
N ALA A 56 25.76 -3.51 1.45
CA ALA A 56 26.30 -2.53 0.52
C ALA A 56 27.84 -2.67 0.40
N ASN A 57 28.35 -2.49 -0.83
CA ASN A 57 29.77 -2.61 -1.13
C ASN A 57 30.60 -1.72 -0.19
N GLY A 58 31.57 -2.32 0.51
CA GLY A 58 32.45 -1.63 1.46
C GLY A 58 31.94 -1.63 2.91
N ILE A 59 30.74 -2.12 3.18
CA ILE A 59 30.24 -2.40 4.53
C ILE A 59 30.41 -3.91 4.82
N ASP A 60 29.94 -4.79 3.93
CA ASP A 60 30.08 -6.26 4.00
C ASP A 60 29.79 -6.89 5.39
N LEU A 61 28.91 -6.26 6.17
CA LEU A 61 28.56 -6.69 7.53
C LEU A 61 27.65 -7.92 7.53
N TYR A 62 26.93 -8.14 6.43
CA TYR A 62 26.03 -9.26 6.26
C TYR A 62 26.01 -9.72 4.79
N LYS A 63 26.19 -11.03 4.57
CA LYS A 63 26.02 -11.62 3.24
C LYS A 63 24.61 -12.18 3.12
N LEU A 64 23.81 -11.56 2.25
CA LEU A 64 22.54 -12.14 1.84
C LEU A 64 22.85 -13.31 0.89
N GLU A 65 22.96 -14.52 1.43
CA GLU A 65 23.09 -15.71 0.60
C GLU A 65 21.80 -15.88 -0.23
N ALA A 66 21.94 -16.17 -1.53
CA ALA A 66 20.81 -16.49 -2.40
C ALA A 66 20.04 -17.74 -1.94
N GLU A 67 20.65 -18.53 -1.06
CA GLU A 67 20.06 -19.69 -0.36
C GLU A 67 19.34 -19.35 0.95
N ILE A 68 19.07 -18.07 1.22
CA ILE A 68 17.99 -17.66 2.14
C ILE A 68 16.63 -17.94 1.45
N ARG A 69 16.44 -19.14 0.87
CA ARG A 69 15.11 -19.74 0.72
C ARG A 69 14.50 -19.99 2.11
N GLY A 70 15.35 -20.08 3.11
CA GLY A 70 14.97 -19.96 4.51
C GLY A 70 15.42 -18.62 5.07
N TYR A 71 14.45 -17.82 5.46
CA TYR A 71 14.41 -17.15 6.77
C TYR A 71 14.65 -18.18 7.93
N ALA A 72 15.62 -19.10 7.80
CA ALA A 72 15.75 -20.32 8.61
C ALA A 72 16.54 -20.07 9.91
N GLY A 73 17.33 -19.01 9.98
CA GLY A 73 17.91 -18.54 11.26
C GLY A 73 16.92 -17.67 12.05
N VAL A 74 16.01 -16.99 11.36
CA VAL A 74 14.87 -16.24 11.91
C VAL A 74 13.60 -17.04 11.65
N GLN A 75 13.59 -18.31 12.08
CA GLN A 75 12.35 -19.02 12.36
C GLN A 75 11.67 -18.35 13.57
N SER A 76 11.36 -17.07 13.45
CA SER A 76 10.39 -16.39 14.32
C SER A 76 9.10 -17.19 14.23
N HIS A 77 8.40 -17.36 15.33
CA HIS A 77 7.25 -18.23 15.41
C HIS A 77 6.12 -17.69 14.53
N HIS A 78 5.96 -18.23 13.32
CA HIS A 78 4.85 -17.80 12.46
C HIS A 78 3.58 -18.50 12.92
N GLU A 79 2.64 -17.72 13.47
CA GLU A 79 1.29 -18.25 13.71
C GLU A 79 0.63 -18.50 12.36
N THR A 80 0.23 -19.75 12.13
CA THR A 80 -0.37 -20.17 10.86
C THR A 80 -1.87 -20.37 11.04
N PHE A 81 -2.65 -19.64 10.24
CA PHE A 81 -4.10 -19.73 10.20
C PHE A 81 -4.48 -20.58 8.98
N LEU A 82 -5.17 -21.69 9.23
CA LEU A 82 -5.66 -22.59 8.18
C LEU A 82 -7.11 -22.26 7.85
N PRO A 83 -7.52 -22.35 6.58
CA PRO A 83 -8.91 -22.17 6.20
C PRO A 83 -9.79 -23.25 6.84
N THR A 84 -10.85 -22.81 7.51
CA THR A 84 -11.84 -23.66 8.17
C THR A 84 -13.17 -23.76 7.41
N THR A 85 -13.36 -22.87 6.44
CA THR A 85 -14.60 -22.79 5.63
C THR A 85 -14.51 -23.58 4.33
N THR A 86 -15.65 -24.05 3.84
CA THR A 86 -15.72 -24.73 2.55
C THR A 86 -15.68 -23.74 1.39
N GLU A 87 -15.44 -24.25 0.19
CA GLU A 87 -15.44 -23.42 -1.02
C GLU A 87 -16.80 -22.78 -1.29
N GLU A 88 -17.89 -23.50 -1.03
CA GLU A 88 -19.26 -23.03 -1.21
C GLU A 88 -19.56 -21.84 -0.28
N GLU A 89 -19.21 -21.97 1.00
CA GLU A 89 -19.42 -20.91 1.99
C GLU A 89 -18.60 -19.66 1.64
N ARG A 90 -17.33 -19.84 1.26
CA ARG A 90 -16.46 -18.76 0.81
C ARG A 90 -17.05 -18.04 -0.40
N ASN A 91 -17.49 -18.79 -1.42
CA ASN A 91 -18.08 -18.23 -2.64
C ASN A 91 -19.40 -17.48 -2.36
N ALA A 92 -20.23 -17.99 -1.45
CA ALA A 92 -21.46 -17.31 -1.02
C ALA A 92 -21.17 -15.99 -0.31
N ARG A 93 -20.21 -15.97 0.63
CA ARG A 93 -19.76 -14.75 1.32
C ARG A 93 -19.19 -13.73 0.34
N TYR A 94 -18.31 -14.17 -0.56
CA TYR A 94 -17.69 -13.31 -1.56
C TYR A 94 -18.73 -12.71 -2.53
N THR A 95 -19.76 -13.47 -2.90
CA THR A 95 -20.85 -12.99 -3.74
C THR A 95 -21.65 -11.88 -3.05
N LYS A 96 -22.01 -12.07 -1.77
CA LYS A 96 -22.69 -11.02 -0.99
C LYS A 96 -21.83 -9.77 -0.82
N TRP A 97 -20.53 -9.92 -0.60
CA TRP A 97 -19.60 -8.80 -0.54
C TRP A 97 -19.56 -8.02 -1.86
N LYS A 98 -19.46 -8.71 -3.01
CA LYS A 98 -19.50 -8.05 -4.33
C LYS A 98 -20.80 -7.26 -4.53
N MET A 99 -21.95 -7.79 -4.11
CA MET A 99 -23.23 -7.07 -4.17
C MET A 99 -23.21 -5.81 -3.30
N ALA A 100 -22.62 -5.88 -2.10
CA ALA A 100 -22.48 -4.71 -1.22
C ALA A 100 -21.56 -3.64 -1.83
N VAL A 101 -20.43 -4.06 -2.42
CA VAL A 101 -19.52 -3.15 -3.14
C VAL A 101 -20.24 -2.46 -4.29
N GLN A 102 -20.99 -3.21 -5.12
CA GLN A 102 -21.75 -2.60 -6.23
C GLN A 102 -22.74 -1.53 -5.76
N ARG A 103 -23.35 -1.71 -4.59
CA ARG A 103 -24.30 -0.76 -4.00
C ARG A 103 -23.63 0.45 -3.34
N SER A 104 -22.36 0.36 -2.94
CA SER A 104 -21.62 1.49 -2.35
C SER A 104 -21.00 2.41 -3.41
N LEU A 105 -20.94 1.99 -4.67
CA LEU A 105 -20.46 2.82 -5.77
C LEU A 105 -21.45 3.93 -6.13
N GLY A 106 -20.93 5.05 -6.64
CA GLY A 106 -21.76 6.17 -7.11
C GLY A 106 -22.40 7.01 -6.01
N TRP A 107 -22.05 6.78 -4.74
CA TRP A 107 -22.57 7.54 -3.59
C TRP A 107 -22.14 9.02 -3.63
N ALA A 108 -20.87 9.28 -3.88
CA ALA A 108 -20.37 10.64 -4.02
C ALA A 108 -20.62 11.13 -5.45
N VAL A 109 -21.61 12.01 -5.62
CA VAL A 109 -21.74 12.82 -6.84
C VAL A 109 -20.62 13.85 -6.78
N SER A 110 -19.44 13.50 -7.31
CA SER A 110 -18.44 14.51 -7.58
C SER A 110 -19.09 15.53 -8.51
N LYS A 111 -19.37 16.74 -8.01
CA LYS A 111 -19.33 17.90 -8.90
C LYS A 111 -17.94 17.81 -9.50
N LYS A 112 -17.83 17.45 -10.79
CA LYS A 112 -16.59 17.70 -11.52
C LYS A 112 -16.22 19.13 -11.14
N SER A 113 -15.12 19.33 -10.42
CA SER A 113 -14.50 20.64 -10.42
C SER A 113 -14.44 21.01 -11.89
N GLU A 114 -15.01 22.15 -12.29
CA GLU A 114 -14.97 22.58 -13.68
C GLU A 114 -13.56 22.31 -14.19
N ALA A 115 -13.46 21.45 -15.20
CA ALA A 115 -12.15 21.04 -15.70
C ALA A 115 -11.38 22.33 -15.99
N MET A 116 -10.08 22.35 -15.67
CA MET A 116 -9.21 23.45 -16.06
C MET A 116 -9.27 23.51 -17.59
N THR A 117 -10.12 24.39 -18.14
CA THR A 117 -10.29 24.53 -19.58
C THR A 117 -9.09 25.27 -20.14
N ASP A 118 -8.75 24.99 -21.39
CA ASP A 118 -7.63 25.63 -22.08
C ASP A 118 -7.78 27.17 -22.09
N GLU A 119 -9.02 27.68 -22.12
CA GLU A 119 -9.32 29.11 -21.95
C GLU A 119 -8.90 29.67 -20.58
N ARG A 120 -9.15 28.94 -19.48
CA ARG A 120 -8.72 29.38 -18.14
C ARG A 120 -7.21 29.30 -17.99
N TYR A 121 -6.57 28.28 -18.60
CA TYR A 121 -5.11 28.22 -18.67
C TYR A 121 -4.55 29.39 -19.46
N SER A 122 -5.08 29.70 -20.65
CA SER A 122 -4.73 30.88 -21.44
C SER A 122 -4.90 32.18 -20.66
N LEU A 123 -6.02 32.36 -19.94
CA LEU A 123 -6.25 33.55 -19.11
C LEU A 123 -5.22 33.66 -17.99
N LEU A 124 -4.93 32.58 -17.26
CA LEU A 124 -3.93 32.58 -16.19
C LEU A 124 -2.49 32.68 -16.71
N ALA A 125 -2.18 32.07 -17.85
CA ALA A 125 -0.89 32.13 -18.52
C ALA A 125 -0.66 33.47 -19.24
N SER A 126 -1.74 34.22 -19.55
CA SER A 126 -1.67 35.57 -20.11
C SER A 126 -1.37 36.63 -19.05
N ILE A 127 -1.42 36.29 -17.76
CA ILE A 127 -0.90 37.16 -16.70
C ILE A 127 0.62 37.23 -16.92
N PRO A 128 1.18 38.37 -17.35
CA PRO A 128 2.60 38.46 -17.64
C PRO A 128 3.38 38.11 -16.38
N ALA A 129 4.41 37.27 -16.49
CA ALA A 129 5.29 36.92 -15.37
C ALA A 129 5.82 38.17 -14.61
N GLY A 130 5.89 39.32 -15.29
CA GLY A 130 6.20 40.62 -14.68
C GLY A 130 5.23 41.06 -13.58
N LEU A 131 3.93 40.78 -13.69
CA LEU A 131 2.96 41.09 -12.62
C LEU A 131 3.20 40.23 -11.38
N PHE A 132 3.52 38.95 -11.56
CA PHE A 132 3.87 38.07 -10.45
C PHE A 132 5.18 38.49 -9.76
N LEU A 133 6.21 38.83 -10.55
CA LEU A 133 7.48 39.32 -10.02
C LEU A 133 7.32 40.66 -9.32
N ALA A 134 6.58 41.62 -9.90
CA ALA A 134 6.36 42.94 -9.31
C ALA A 134 5.57 42.87 -8.00
N THR A 135 4.51 42.06 -7.95
CA THR A 135 3.69 41.89 -6.73
C THR A 135 4.48 41.19 -5.62
N SER A 136 5.28 40.19 -5.97
CA SER A 136 6.18 39.51 -5.03
C SER A 136 7.26 40.45 -4.48
N PHE A 137 7.84 41.30 -5.33
CA PHE A 137 8.82 42.31 -4.89
C PHE A 137 8.20 43.37 -3.98
N LEU A 138 7.00 43.86 -4.32
CA LEU A 138 6.24 44.80 -3.48
C LEU A 138 5.93 44.21 -2.10
N MET A 139 5.51 42.94 -2.05
CA MET A 139 5.29 42.22 -0.79
C MET A 139 6.57 42.12 0.05
N LEU A 140 7.70 41.77 -0.57
CA LEU A 140 8.99 41.69 0.12
C LEU A 140 9.44 43.05 0.66
N VAL A 141 9.35 44.10 -0.15
CA VAL A 141 9.73 45.47 0.28
C VAL A 141 8.82 45.95 1.42
N HIS A 142 7.52 45.69 1.34
CA HIS A 142 6.60 46.05 2.41
C HIS A 142 6.86 45.25 3.70
N SER A 143 7.27 43.98 3.58
CA SER A 143 7.63 43.15 4.75
C SER A 143 8.88 43.62 5.48
N GLN A 144 9.81 44.28 4.78
CA GLN A 144 11.04 44.82 5.39
C GLN A 144 10.88 46.21 5.99
N GLN A 145 9.71 46.83 5.84
CA GLN A 145 9.37 48.12 6.45
C GLN A 145 8.55 47.98 7.75
N ARG A 146 8.36 46.76 8.25
CA ARG A 146 7.85 46.46 9.59
C ARG A 146 8.98 45.92 10.47
#